data_AF-A0A7S2G2P4-F1
#
_entry.id   AF-A0A7S2G2P4-F1
#
_cell.length_a   1.000
_cell.length_b   1.000
_cell.length_c   1.000
_cell.angle_alpha   90.00
_cell.angle_beta   90.00
_cell.angle_gamma   90.00
#
_symmetry.space_group_name_H-M   'P 1'
#
loop_
_entity.id
_entity.type
_entity.pdbx_description
1 polymer ?
#
loop_
_entity_poly.entity_id
_entity_poly.type
_entity_poly.pdbx_seq_one_letter_code
_entity_poly.pdbx_strand_id
1 'polypeptide(L)'
;NASISQEQLKKGKNVLLSVEVKHDKSGEIVRAKGGLVKQMKMPEVREKFSLLNGSSCPEPEEPVFGKRNFIGRGIPQMQVRLVYDTTLYPKRFMGGPWLPKIFVDEFWLTNDQLVKLNTTGGNSFESQVHLGLMSSARWRFQMHMEASLEAQAKVWGEDSEEMLQMRDLFANTNPYLLIVTMVVSVLHMVFEFLAFKNDVQFWQGCDPATLNKYLSVQS
;
A
#
# COMPACT_ATOMS: atom_id res chain seq x y z
N ASN A 1 23.26 0.87 -13.38
CA ASN A 1 23.26 -0.60 -13.45
C ASN A 1 23.30 -1.18 -12.05
N ALA A 2 22.25 -1.89 -11.64
CA ALA A 2 22.21 -2.62 -10.38
C ALA A 2 22.30 -4.12 -10.69
N SER A 3 23.15 -4.84 -9.98
CA SER A 3 23.30 -6.29 -10.09
C SER A 3 23.16 -6.91 -8.71
N ILE A 4 22.40 -8.00 -8.61
CA ILE A 4 22.21 -8.73 -7.36
C ILE A 4 22.57 -10.20 -7.55
N SER A 5 23.35 -10.75 -6.63
CA SER A 5 23.70 -12.17 -6.66
C SER A 5 22.58 -13.05 -6.11
N GLN A 6 22.55 -14.32 -6.50
CA GLN A 6 21.51 -15.27 -6.08
C GLN A 6 21.49 -15.48 -4.56
N GLU A 7 22.67 -15.58 -3.94
CA GLU A 7 22.75 -15.71 -2.49
C GLU A 7 22.20 -14.48 -1.77
N GLN A 8 22.41 -13.29 -2.34
CA GLN A 8 21.85 -12.06 -1.78
C GLN A 8 20.32 -12.05 -1.91
N LEU A 9 19.77 -12.47 -3.05
CA LEU A 9 18.32 -12.64 -3.24
C LEU A 9 17.72 -13.64 -2.25
N LYS A 10 18.31 -14.83 -2.11
CA LYS A 10 17.81 -15.86 -1.17
C LYS A 10 17.92 -15.46 0.30
N LYS A 11 18.93 -14.65 0.64
CA LYS A 11 19.17 -14.15 2.02
C LYS A 11 18.33 -12.91 2.37
N GLY A 12 17.47 -12.41 1.48
CA GLY A 12 16.69 -11.21 1.79
C GLY A 12 17.46 -9.90 1.68
N LYS A 13 18.66 -9.89 1.04
CA LYS A 13 19.48 -8.68 0.99
C LYS A 13 18.94 -7.70 -0.04
N ASN A 14 18.45 -6.57 0.45
CA ASN A 14 17.99 -5.47 -0.39
C ASN A 14 19.19 -4.66 -0.92
N VAL A 15 19.17 -4.36 -2.22
CA VAL A 15 20.05 -3.36 -2.82
C VAL A 15 19.40 -2.00 -2.59
N LEU A 16 20.13 -1.06 -2.00
CA LEU A 16 19.60 0.25 -1.61
C LEU A 16 20.20 1.35 -2.50
N LEU A 17 19.34 2.25 -2.98
CA LEU A 17 19.72 3.56 -3.48
C LEU A 17 19.80 4.51 -2.29
N SER A 18 20.94 5.19 -2.11
CA SER A 18 21.07 6.29 -1.13
C SER A 18 21.25 7.60 -1.88
N VAL A 19 20.39 8.57 -1.60
CA VAL A 19 20.51 9.92 -2.12
C VAL A 19 20.79 10.87 -0.97
N GLU A 20 21.82 11.69 -1.14
CA GLU A 20 22.28 12.62 -0.13
C GLU A 20 22.23 14.05 -0.67
N VAL A 21 21.64 14.97 0.09
CA VAL A 21 21.72 16.40 -0.20
C VAL A 21 22.49 17.05 0.93
N LYS A 22 23.56 17.75 0.56
CA LYS A 22 24.40 18.52 1.48
C LYS A 22 23.97 19.98 1.44
N HIS A 23 23.70 20.56 2.60
CA HIS A 23 23.45 21.98 2.73
C HIS A 23 24.77 22.76 2.77
N ASP A 24 24.95 23.68 1.83
CA ASP A 24 26.23 24.35 1.59
C ASP A 24 26.73 25.15 2.82
N LYS A 25 25.84 25.91 3.46
CA LYS A 25 26.22 26.78 4.60
C LYS A 25 26.30 26.06 5.95
N SER A 26 25.56 24.97 6.11
CA SER A 26 25.48 24.25 7.40
C SER A 26 26.35 23.00 7.45
N GLY A 27 26.77 22.48 6.29
CA GLY A 27 27.47 21.20 6.18
C GLY A 27 26.61 19.97 6.50
N GLU A 28 25.38 20.15 6.95
CA GLU A 28 24.43 19.09 7.27
C GLU A 28 24.00 18.31 6.02
N ILE A 29 23.82 17.00 6.18
CA ILE A 29 23.49 16.08 5.10
C ILE A 29 22.14 15.43 5.41
N VAL A 30 21.19 15.58 4.48
CA VAL A 30 19.93 14.84 4.49
C VAL A 30 20.09 13.63 3.59
N ARG A 31 19.69 12.45 4.09
CA ARG A 31 19.76 11.20 3.35
C ARG A 31 18.36 10.61 3.18
N ALA A 32 18.08 10.13 1.98
CA ALA A 32 16.93 9.28 1.71
C ALA A 32 17.44 7.96 1.12
N LYS A 33 16.84 6.85 1.56
CA LYS A 33 17.15 5.51 1.09
C LYS A 33 15.91 4.89 0.47
N GLY A 34 16.07 4.23 -0.67
CA GLY A 34 15.02 3.43 -1.31
C GLY A 34 15.55 2.07 -1.75
N GLY A 35 14.71 1.04 -1.73
CA GLY A 35 15.10 -0.32 -2.12
C GLY A 35 15.00 -0.48 -3.64
N LEU A 36 16.10 -0.78 -4.33
CA LEU A 36 16.09 -1.08 -5.76
C LEU A 36 15.57 -2.49 -6.08
N VAL A 37 15.62 -3.39 -5.09
CA VAL A 37 15.09 -4.75 -5.21
C VAL A 37 14.07 -4.96 -4.11
N LYS A 38 12.86 -5.34 -4.50
CA LYS A 38 11.79 -5.77 -3.60
C LYS A 38 11.67 -7.28 -3.63
N GLN A 39 11.37 -7.86 -2.48
CA GLN A 39 11.01 -9.27 -2.39
C GLN A 39 9.51 -9.39 -2.35
N MET A 40 8.98 -10.40 -3.02
CA MET A 40 7.58 -10.74 -2.97
C MET A 40 7.44 -12.23 -2.79
N LYS A 41 6.41 -12.65 -2.05
CA LYS A 41 6.00 -14.06 -2.03
C LYS A 41 5.65 -14.53 -3.44
N MET A 42 6.19 -15.68 -3.80
CA MET A 42 5.83 -16.36 -5.03
C MET A 42 4.47 -17.03 -4.86
N PRO A 43 3.53 -16.83 -5.79
CA PRO A 43 2.30 -17.62 -5.81
C PRO A 43 2.64 -19.10 -6.05
N GLU A 44 2.18 -19.96 -5.16
CA GLU A 44 2.21 -21.42 -5.29
C GLU A 44 0.89 -21.83 -5.97
N VAL A 45 0.99 -22.33 -7.20
CA VAL A 45 -0.15 -22.93 -7.91
C VAL A 45 -0.30 -24.35 -7.37
N ARG A 46 -1.45 -24.64 -6.74
CA ARG A 46 -1.76 -25.96 -6.20
C ARG A 46 -2.87 -26.59 -7.02
N GLU A 47 -2.56 -27.73 -7.62
CA GLU A 47 -3.53 -28.50 -8.39
C GLU A 47 -4.77 -28.80 -7.54
N LYS A 48 -5.94 -28.34 -8.00
CA LYS A 48 -7.23 -28.63 -7.37
C LYS A 48 -7.82 -29.91 -7.97
N PHE A 49 -8.20 -30.84 -7.11
CA PHE A 49 -8.83 -32.10 -7.49
C PHE A 49 -10.32 -32.09 -7.16
N SER A 50 -11.15 -32.62 -8.07
CA SER A 50 -12.57 -32.85 -7.81
C SER A 50 -12.77 -33.87 -6.69
N LEU A 51 -13.56 -33.54 -5.67
CA LEU A 51 -13.83 -34.44 -4.53
C LEU A 51 -14.56 -35.73 -4.95
N LEU A 52 -15.30 -35.70 -6.05
CA LEU A 52 -16.13 -36.82 -6.50
C LEU A 52 -15.40 -37.73 -7.49
N ASN A 53 -14.56 -37.17 -8.35
CA ASN A 53 -13.94 -37.91 -9.46
C ASN A 53 -12.41 -37.98 -9.36
N GLY A 54 -11.79 -37.21 -8.45
CA GLY A 54 -10.33 -37.10 -8.34
C GLY A 54 -9.64 -36.50 -9.57
N SER A 55 -10.40 -36.03 -10.58
CA SER A 55 -9.86 -35.39 -11.77
C SER A 55 -9.39 -33.97 -11.45
N SER A 56 -8.31 -33.52 -12.09
CA SER A 56 -7.87 -32.12 -12.03
C SER A 56 -8.91 -31.20 -12.68
N CYS A 57 -9.18 -30.06 -12.04
CA CYS A 57 -10.13 -29.07 -12.56
C CYS A 57 -9.44 -28.18 -13.62
N PRO A 58 -10.09 -27.89 -14.76
CA PRO A 58 -9.52 -27.02 -15.80
C PRO A 58 -9.74 -25.51 -15.56
N GLU A 59 -10.41 -25.13 -14.46
CA GLU A 59 -10.71 -23.73 -14.13
C GLU A 59 -9.43 -22.99 -13.68
N PRO A 60 -9.22 -21.70 -14.04
CA PRO A 60 -8.03 -20.96 -13.64
C PRO A 60 -7.87 -20.96 -12.11
N GLU A 61 -6.77 -21.56 -11.65
CA GLU A 61 -6.50 -21.76 -10.23
C GLU A 61 -6.07 -20.45 -9.57
N GLU A 62 -6.75 -20.08 -8.47
CA GLU A 62 -6.31 -18.98 -7.62
C GLU A 62 -4.93 -19.29 -7.02
N PRO A 63 -3.94 -18.39 -7.19
CA PRO A 63 -2.61 -18.59 -6.65
C PRO A 63 -2.61 -18.51 -5.12
N VAL A 64 -2.07 -19.53 -4.44
CA VAL A 64 -1.90 -19.48 -2.98
C VAL A 64 -0.49 -18.99 -2.66
N PHE A 65 -0.35 -17.88 -1.94
CA PHE A 65 0.98 -17.37 -1.60
C PHE A 65 1.63 -18.22 -0.50
N GLY A 66 2.62 -19.03 -0.90
CA GLY A 66 3.39 -19.89 0.00
C GLY A 66 4.29 -19.08 0.95
N LYS A 67 4.68 -19.69 2.08
CA LYS A 67 5.54 -19.02 3.09
C LYS A 67 7.03 -19.00 2.74
N ARG A 68 7.49 -19.81 1.77
CA ARG A 68 8.94 -20.13 1.58
C ARG A 68 9.54 -19.69 0.26
N ASN A 69 8.73 -19.41 -0.75
CA ASN A 69 9.22 -19.06 -2.08
C ASN A 69 9.13 -17.55 -2.26
N PHE A 70 10.25 -16.89 -2.56
CA PHE A 70 10.31 -15.47 -2.83
C PHE A 70 10.82 -15.22 -4.25
N ILE A 71 10.18 -14.28 -4.95
CA ILE A 71 10.66 -13.74 -6.22
C ILE A 71 11.24 -12.35 -5.92
N GLY A 72 12.43 -12.09 -6.47
CA GLY A 72 12.98 -10.74 -6.48
C GLY A 72 12.38 -9.93 -7.60
N ARG A 73 12.06 -8.67 -7.36
CA ARG A 73 11.61 -7.71 -8.38
C ARG A 73 12.50 -6.47 -8.33
N GLY A 74 13.06 -6.08 -9.48
CA GLY A 74 13.88 -4.88 -9.63
C GLY A 74 13.06 -3.67 -10.05
N ILE A 75 13.39 -2.50 -9.52
CA ILE A 75 12.77 -1.21 -9.87
C ILE A 75 13.52 -0.56 -11.04
N PRO A 76 12.98 -0.57 -12.28
CA PRO A 76 13.69 -0.03 -13.44
C PRO A 76 13.71 1.50 -13.48
N GLN A 77 12.71 2.16 -12.89
CA GLN A 77 12.64 3.61 -12.83
C GLN A 77 12.34 4.06 -11.40
N MET A 78 13.32 4.68 -10.77
CA MET A 78 13.21 5.17 -9.40
C MET A 78 13.02 6.69 -9.41
N GLN A 79 11.98 7.17 -8.74
CA GLN A 79 11.69 8.59 -8.65
C GLN A 79 12.19 9.14 -7.31
N VAL A 80 13.11 10.09 -7.36
CA VAL A 80 13.61 10.77 -6.18
C VAL A 80 13.09 12.20 -6.21
N ARG A 81 12.32 12.55 -5.20
CA ARG A 81 11.59 13.81 -5.11
C ARG A 81 12.16 14.68 -4.01
N LEU A 82 12.58 15.89 -4.36
CA LEU A 82 12.90 16.93 -3.40
C LEU A 82 11.60 17.61 -2.97
N VAL A 83 11.33 17.61 -1.66
CA VAL A 83 10.14 18.24 -1.10
C VAL A 83 10.39 19.74 -0.99
N TYR A 84 9.64 20.50 -1.77
CA TYR A 84 9.56 21.94 -1.68
C TYR A 84 8.52 22.32 -0.64
N ASP A 85 9.00 22.81 0.50
CA ASP A 85 8.16 23.21 1.62
C ASP A 85 8.24 24.72 1.86
N THR A 86 7.12 25.42 1.61
CA THR A 86 6.98 26.86 1.83
C THR A 86 6.25 27.19 3.14
N THR A 87 5.99 26.19 3.99
CA THR A 87 5.23 26.41 5.22
C THR A 87 6.01 27.26 6.22
N LEU A 88 5.35 28.28 6.77
CA LEU A 88 5.92 29.17 7.79
C LEU A 88 5.83 28.50 9.15
N TYR A 89 6.97 28.08 9.70
CA TYR A 89 7.01 27.48 11.02
C TYR A 89 7.07 28.56 12.11
N PRO A 90 6.33 28.41 13.23
CA PRO A 90 6.44 29.32 14.35
C PRO A 90 7.87 29.28 14.92
N LYS A 91 8.36 30.42 15.44
CA LYS A 91 9.74 30.59 15.92
C LYS A 91 10.18 29.52 16.94
N ARG A 92 9.26 28.98 17.74
CA ARG A 92 9.53 27.90 18.70
C ARG A 92 10.03 26.61 18.04
N PHE A 93 9.73 26.40 16.76
CA PHE A 93 10.11 25.24 15.96
C PHE A 93 11.24 25.54 14.96
N MET A 94 11.75 26.78 14.88
CA MET A 94 12.95 27.13 14.10
C MET A 94 14.21 26.76 14.89
N GLY A 95 14.47 25.46 15.00
CA GLY A 95 15.62 24.91 15.74
C GLY A 95 16.93 24.83 14.93
N GLY A 96 16.98 25.38 13.72
CA GLY A 96 18.16 25.27 12.87
C GLY A 96 17.94 25.74 11.43
N PRO A 97 18.96 25.62 10.58
CA PRO A 97 18.84 25.89 9.15
C PRO A 97 17.80 24.95 8.52
N TRP A 98 17.06 25.46 7.52
CA TRP A 98 16.10 24.64 6.80
C TRP A 98 16.82 23.61 5.94
N LEU A 99 16.47 22.34 6.14
CA LEU A 99 16.97 21.22 5.37
C LEU A 99 15.85 20.67 4.47
N PRO A 100 16.05 20.61 3.14
CA PRO A 100 15.05 20.04 2.25
C PRO A 100 14.87 18.55 2.57
N LYS A 101 13.63 18.10 2.66
CA LYS A 101 13.35 16.66 2.74
C LYS A 101 13.50 16.06 1.35
N ILE A 102 14.19 14.93 1.27
CA ILE A 102 14.26 14.10 0.07
C ILE A 102 13.38 12.90 0.32
N PHE A 103 12.59 12.52 -0.66
CA PHE A 103 11.70 11.38 -0.61
C PHE A 103 11.96 10.49 -1.82
N VAL A 104 12.10 9.19 -1.60
CA VAL A 104 12.19 8.22 -2.69
C VAL A 104 10.79 7.66 -2.89
N ASP A 105 10.16 8.00 -4.01
CA ASP A 105 8.77 7.69 -4.29
C ASP A 105 8.65 6.27 -4.82
N GLU A 106 8.27 5.35 -3.92
CA GLU A 106 7.94 3.96 -4.22
C GLU A 106 6.42 3.71 -4.18
N PHE A 107 5.62 4.72 -3.82
CA PHE A 107 4.20 4.53 -3.51
C PHE A 107 3.40 4.14 -4.75
N TRP A 108 3.57 4.87 -5.85
CA TRP A 108 2.84 4.70 -7.12
C TRP A 108 3.41 3.57 -8.00
N LEU A 109 4.45 2.88 -7.54
CA LEU A 109 5.06 1.81 -8.30
C LEU A 109 4.20 0.55 -8.20
N THR A 110 3.57 0.18 -9.31
CA THR A 110 2.79 -1.05 -9.43
C THR A 110 3.67 -2.25 -9.76
N ASN A 111 3.21 -3.45 -9.42
CA ASN A 111 3.90 -4.70 -9.71
C ASN A 111 4.25 -4.90 -11.20
N ASP A 112 3.43 -4.39 -12.10
CA ASP A 112 3.62 -4.56 -13.55
C ASP A 112 4.80 -3.75 -14.10
N GLN A 113 5.18 -2.68 -13.41
CA GLN A 113 6.33 -1.84 -13.77
C GLN A 113 7.66 -2.43 -13.28
N LEU A 114 7.61 -3.50 -12.48
CA LEU A 114 8.80 -4.12 -11.90
C LEU A 114 9.35 -5.24 -12.77
N VAL A 115 10.67 -5.31 -12.87
CA VAL A 115 11.36 -6.38 -13.61
C VAL A 115 11.48 -7.62 -12.73
N LYS A 116 10.95 -8.75 -13.19
CA LYS A 116 11.08 -10.04 -12.47
C LYS A 116 12.54 -10.51 -12.51
N LEU A 117 13.09 -10.83 -11.34
CA LEU A 117 14.44 -11.36 -11.18
C LEU A 117 14.33 -12.87 -10.90
N ASN A 118 14.92 -13.68 -11.77
CA ASN A 118 14.83 -15.14 -11.68
C ASN A 118 15.80 -15.70 -10.63
N THR A 119 15.43 -16.79 -9.96
CA THR A 119 16.32 -17.45 -8.99
C THR A 119 17.51 -18.14 -9.66
N THR A 120 17.43 -18.38 -10.97
CA THR A 120 18.43 -19.11 -11.77
C THR A 120 19.10 -18.15 -12.74
N GLY A 121 20.30 -17.68 -12.41
CA GLY A 121 21.12 -16.78 -13.23
C GLY A 121 21.72 -15.59 -12.48
N GLY A 122 22.52 -14.78 -13.20
CA GLY A 122 22.98 -13.47 -12.72
C GLY A 122 21.97 -12.40 -13.11
N ASN A 123 21.28 -11.82 -12.14
CA ASN A 123 20.26 -10.81 -12.43
C ASN A 123 20.90 -9.43 -12.42
N SER A 124 20.94 -8.82 -13.60
CA SER A 124 21.31 -7.41 -13.76
C SER A 124 20.15 -6.68 -14.42
N PHE A 125 19.83 -5.49 -13.91
CA PHE A 125 18.85 -4.61 -14.54
C PHE A 125 19.37 -3.18 -14.53
N GLU A 126 18.98 -2.44 -15.55
CA GLU A 126 19.22 -1.00 -15.61
C GLU A 126 18.15 -0.30 -14.78
N SER A 127 18.58 0.60 -13.89
CA SER A 127 17.69 1.42 -13.09
C SER A 127 17.99 2.88 -13.40
N GLN A 128 17.00 3.59 -13.94
CA GLN A 128 17.07 5.01 -14.23
C GLN A 128 16.51 5.78 -13.04
N VAL A 129 17.25 6.80 -12.59
CA VAL A 129 16.84 7.64 -11.47
C VAL A 129 16.36 8.98 -12.01
N HIS A 130 15.09 9.30 -11.76
CA HIS A 130 14.50 10.57 -12.12
C HIS A 130 14.44 11.48 -10.91
N LEU A 131 15.12 12.62 -10.99
CA LEU A 131 15.08 13.68 -9.98
C LEU A 131 13.92 14.63 -10.30
N GLY A 132 13.05 14.86 -9.33
CA GLY A 132 11.90 15.76 -9.48
C GLY A 132 11.63 16.59 -8.23
N LEU A 133 10.82 17.63 -8.39
CA LEU A 133 10.30 18.44 -7.28
C LEU A 133 8.91 17.93 -6.88
N MET A 134 8.57 18.06 -5.60
CA MET A 134 7.26 17.73 -5.06
C MET A 134 6.81 18.75 -4.02
N SER A 135 5.53 19.10 -4.03
CA SER A 135 4.93 19.95 -2.98
C SER A 135 4.88 19.22 -1.63
N SER A 136 5.06 19.97 -0.53
CA SER A 136 4.91 19.44 0.83
C SER A 136 3.53 18.85 1.13
N ALA A 137 2.46 19.34 0.52
CA ALA A 137 1.11 18.79 0.69
C ALA A 137 0.99 17.37 0.11
N ARG A 138 1.49 17.19 -1.13
CA ARG A 138 1.52 15.87 -1.79
C ARG A 138 2.38 14.88 -1.01
N TRP A 139 3.54 15.33 -0.53
CA TRP A 139 4.41 14.50 0.30
C TRP A 139 3.72 14.03 1.59
N ARG A 140 3.08 14.95 2.33
CA ARG A 140 2.34 14.61 3.56
C ARG A 140 1.23 13.60 3.30
N PHE A 141 0.49 13.77 2.20
CA PHE A 141 -0.55 12.83 1.81
C PHE A 141 0.03 11.42 1.54
N GLN A 142 1.10 11.32 0.75
CA GLN A 142 1.75 10.04 0.47
C GLN A 142 2.26 9.38 1.75
N MET A 143 2.90 10.13 2.65
CA MET A 143 3.36 9.60 3.95
C MET A 143 2.22 9.04 4.80
N HIS A 144 1.06 9.71 4.82
CA HIS A 144 -0.11 9.22 5.55
C HIS A 144 -0.69 7.94 4.92
N MET A 145 -0.73 7.88 3.59
CA MET A 145 -1.18 6.68 2.88
C MET A 145 -0.23 5.50 3.12
N GLU A 146 1.08 5.70 3.02
CA GLU A 146 2.08 4.67 3.31
C GLU A 146 1.96 4.14 4.74
N ALA A 147 1.80 5.03 5.72
CA ALA A 147 1.59 4.62 7.11
C ALA A 147 0.30 3.80 7.30
N SER A 148 -0.77 4.16 6.59
CA SER A 148 -2.03 3.40 6.61
C SER A 148 -1.88 2.02 5.97
N LEU A 149 -1.20 1.93 4.82
CA LEU A 149 -0.93 0.66 4.14
C LEU A 149 0.02 -0.22 4.95
N GLU A 150 1.02 0.33 5.63
CA GLU A 150 1.90 -0.44 6.52
C GLU A 150 1.12 -1.02 7.71
N ALA A 151 0.19 -0.23 8.28
CA ALA A 151 -0.68 -0.71 9.34
C ALA A 151 -1.59 -1.86 8.85
N GLN A 152 -2.17 -1.74 7.66
CA GLN A 152 -2.97 -2.80 7.05
C GLN A 152 -2.12 -4.03 6.67
N ALA A 153 -0.91 -3.81 6.17
CA ALA A 153 0.06 -4.86 5.84
C ALA A 153 0.48 -5.68 7.08
N LYS A 154 0.46 -5.10 8.29
CA LYS A 154 0.70 -5.88 9.52
C LYS A 154 -0.44 -6.86 9.82
N VAL A 155 -1.66 -6.56 9.39
CA VAL A 155 -2.83 -7.41 9.60
C VAL A 155 -2.91 -8.47 8.49
N TRP A 156 -2.77 -8.05 7.22
CA TRP A 156 -3.05 -8.92 6.05
C TRP A 156 -1.76 -9.53 5.46
N GLY A 157 -0.60 -8.97 5.82
CA GLY A 157 0.70 -9.28 5.22
C GLY A 157 1.06 -8.27 4.13
N GLU A 158 2.31 -7.81 4.12
CA GLU A 158 2.81 -6.82 3.15
C GLU A 158 2.73 -7.28 1.69
N ASP A 159 2.96 -8.59 1.47
CA ASP A 159 2.84 -9.25 0.16
C ASP A 159 1.48 -9.94 -0.03
N SER A 160 0.43 -9.53 0.71
CA SER A 160 -0.91 -10.08 0.46
C SER A 160 -1.42 -9.64 -0.91
N GLU A 161 -2.14 -10.54 -1.57
CA GLU A 161 -2.79 -10.26 -2.85
C GLU A 161 -3.70 -9.04 -2.74
N GLU A 162 -4.44 -8.95 -1.63
CA GLU A 162 -5.35 -7.87 -1.32
C GLU A 162 -4.64 -6.50 -1.30
N MET A 163 -3.47 -6.40 -0.64
CA MET A 163 -2.67 -5.18 -0.61
C MET A 163 -2.16 -4.79 -2.00
N LEU A 164 -1.72 -5.78 -2.79
CA LEU A 164 -1.23 -5.56 -4.14
C LEU A 164 -2.35 -5.08 -5.08
N GLN A 165 -3.53 -5.69 -4.99
CA GLN A 165 -4.72 -5.28 -5.74
C GLN A 165 -5.18 -3.87 -5.33
N MET A 166 -5.19 -3.53 -4.03
CA MET A 166 -5.53 -2.18 -3.58
C MET A 166 -4.58 -1.14 -4.19
N ARG A 167 -3.26 -1.38 -4.15
CA ARG A 167 -2.27 -0.47 -4.75
C ARG A 167 -2.46 -0.34 -6.26
N ASP A 168 -2.76 -1.45 -6.94
CA ASP A 168 -3.05 -1.48 -8.37
C ASP A 168 -4.29 -0.63 -8.71
N LEU A 169 -5.37 -0.79 -7.94
CA LEU A 169 -6.59 0.00 -8.08
C LEU A 169 -6.28 1.50 -7.91
N PHE A 170 -5.53 1.91 -6.89
CA PHE A 170 -5.20 3.33 -6.68
C PHE A 170 -4.29 3.92 -7.78
N ALA A 171 -3.37 3.13 -8.32
CA ALA A 171 -2.41 3.61 -9.32
C ALA A 171 -3.00 3.65 -10.73
N ASN A 172 -3.82 2.66 -11.11
CA ASN A 172 -4.31 2.48 -12.47
C ASN A 172 -5.75 2.97 -12.69
N THR A 173 -6.55 3.18 -11.64
CA THR A 173 -7.93 3.67 -11.78
C THR A 173 -8.00 5.18 -12.00
N ASN A 174 -9.04 5.63 -12.71
CA ASN A 174 -9.32 7.04 -12.86
C ASN A 174 -9.67 7.68 -11.49
N PRO A 175 -8.96 8.75 -11.06
CA PRO A 175 -9.18 9.37 -9.76
C PRO A 175 -10.60 9.92 -9.56
N TYR A 176 -11.28 10.34 -10.62
CA TYR A 176 -12.67 10.82 -10.52
C TYR A 176 -13.62 9.73 -10.08
N LEU A 177 -13.46 8.52 -10.64
CA LEU A 177 -14.29 7.37 -10.26
C LEU A 177 -14.01 6.97 -8.81
N LEU A 178 -12.73 6.98 -8.41
CA LEU A 178 -12.31 6.62 -7.06
C LEU A 178 -12.86 7.59 -5.99
N ILE A 179 -12.90 8.89 -6.29
CA ILE A 179 -13.51 9.87 -5.39
C ILE A 179 -15.01 9.63 -5.25
N VAL A 180 -15.72 9.37 -6.36
CA VAL A 180 -17.16 9.10 -6.33
C VAL A 180 -17.47 7.84 -5.52
N THR A 181 -16.72 6.75 -5.71
CA THR A 181 -16.93 5.52 -4.92
C THR A 181 -16.70 5.77 -3.44
N MET A 182 -15.65 6.51 -3.06
CA MET A 182 -15.40 6.86 -1.68
C MET A 182 -16.54 7.69 -1.07
N VAL A 183 -17.07 8.69 -1.79
CA VAL A 183 -18.20 9.50 -1.33
C VAL A 183 -19.45 8.66 -1.15
N VAL A 184 -19.79 7.81 -2.12
CA VAL A 184 -20.96 6.92 -2.05
C VAL A 184 -20.83 5.93 -0.88
N SER A 185 -19.66 5.34 -0.66
CA SER A 185 -19.40 4.45 0.48
C SER A 185 -19.57 5.15 1.83
N VAL A 186 -19.08 6.39 1.97
CA VAL A 186 -19.28 7.18 3.19
C VAL A 186 -20.76 7.50 3.38
N LEU A 187 -21.47 7.87 2.32
CA LEU A 187 -22.91 8.13 2.36
C LEU A 187 -23.70 6.88 2.79
N HIS A 188 -23.34 5.71 2.27
CA HIS A 188 -23.92 4.44 2.70
C HIS A 188 -23.70 4.18 4.18
N MET A 189 -22.47 4.37 4.66
CA MET A 189 -22.12 4.19 6.08
C MET A 189 -22.90 5.17 6.98
N VAL A 190 -23.12 6.41 6.52
CA VAL A 190 -23.93 7.40 7.25
C VAL A 190 -25.42 7.03 7.25
N PHE A 191 -25.98 6.59 6.12
CA PHE A 191 -27.38 6.16 6.05
C PHE A 191 -27.66 4.93 6.89
N GLU A 192 -26.77 3.94 6.86
CA GLU A 192 -26.83 2.79 7.74
C GLU A 192 -26.75 3.22 9.21
N PHE A 193 -25.80 4.09 9.57
CA PHE A 193 -25.70 4.60 10.95
C PHE A 193 -26.96 5.34 11.41
N LEU A 194 -27.57 6.15 10.55
CA LEU A 194 -28.82 6.85 10.85
C LEU A 194 -30.00 5.89 10.99
N ALA A 195 -30.09 4.87 10.14
CA ALA A 195 -31.09 3.82 10.25
C ALA A 195 -30.91 3.05 11.57
N PHE A 196 -29.69 2.62 11.90
CA PHE A 196 -29.38 1.96 13.17
C PHE A 196 -29.72 2.84 14.37
N LYS A 197 -29.45 4.14 14.31
CA LYS A 197 -29.83 5.08 15.38
C LYS A 197 -31.35 5.16 15.55
N ASN A 198 -32.10 5.23 14.45
CA ASN A 198 -33.56 5.26 14.49
C ASN A 198 -34.12 3.96 15.08
N ASP A 199 -33.63 2.81 14.61
CA ASP A 199 -34.05 1.49 15.11
C ASP A 199 -33.78 1.34 16.61
N VAL A 200 -32.58 1.72 17.09
CA VAL A 200 -32.26 1.65 18.53
C VAL A 200 -33.16 2.56 19.35
N GLN A 201 -33.45 3.78 18.87
CA GLN A 201 -34.36 4.70 19.56
C GLN A 201 -35.80 4.16 19.61
N PHE A 202 -36.26 3.51 18.54
CA PHE A 202 -37.57 2.87 18.49
C PHE A 202 -37.69 1.75 19.54
N TRP A 203 -36.71 0.86 19.63
CA TRP A 203 -36.75 -0.26 20.59
C TRP A 203 -36.53 0.19 22.04
N GLN A 204 -35.75 1.25 22.29
CA GLN A 204 -35.57 1.82 23.64
C GLN A 204 -36.82 2.56 24.16
N GLY A 205 -37.63 3.13 23.26
CA GLY A 205 -38.86 3.84 23.61
C GLY A 205 -40.09 2.93 23.79
N CYS A 206 -40.00 1.65 23.42
CA CYS A 206 -41.09 0.68 23.59
C CYS A 206 -41.25 0.30 25.06
N ASP A 207 -42.18 0.96 25.74
CA ASP A 207 -42.68 0.55 27.06
C ASP A 207 -43.25 -0.89 26.95
N PRO A 208 -42.96 -1.84 27.86
CA PRO A 208 -43.44 -3.22 27.81
C PRO A 208 -44.96 -3.38 27.61
N ALA A 209 -45.76 -2.37 27.99
CA ALA A 209 -47.20 -2.32 27.74
C ALA A 209 -47.55 -2.22 26.23
N THR A 210 -46.76 -1.48 25.46
CA THR A 210 -46.93 -1.33 24.00
C THR A 210 -46.50 -2.57 23.24
N LEU A 211 -45.44 -3.25 23.70
CA LEU A 211 -44.95 -4.49 23.10
C LEU A 211 -45.98 -5.63 23.22
N ASN A 212 -46.62 -5.75 24.39
CA ASN A 212 -47.71 -6.70 24.62
C ASN A 212 -48.95 -6.43 23.76
N LYS A 213 -49.20 -5.17 23.35
CA LYS A 213 -50.31 -4.80 22.47
C LYS A 213 -50.11 -5.24 21.02
N TYR A 214 -48.86 -5.32 20.54
CA TYR A 214 -48.55 -5.78 19.18
C TYR A 214 -48.32 -7.30 19.09
N LEU A 215 -47.86 -7.93 20.17
CA LEU A 215 -47.71 -9.39 20.25
C LEU A 215 -49.04 -10.13 20.50
N SER A 216 -50.01 -9.52 21.18
CA SER A 216 -51.32 -10.15 21.46
C SER A 216 -52.31 -10.14 20.30
N VAL A 217 -51.99 -9.47 19.18
CA VAL A 217 -52.85 -9.39 17.99
C VAL A 217 -52.53 -10.52 16.98
N GLN A 218 -51.66 -11.47 17.35
CA GLN A 218 -51.31 -12.64 16.54
C GLN A 218 -51.73 -14.01 17.13
N SER A 219 -52.71 -14.04 18.04
CA SER A 219 -53.38 -15.29 18.46
C SER A 219 -54.82 -15.35 17.98
#